data_AF-A0A8T2QXH3-F1
#
_entry.id   AF-A0A8T2QXH3-F1
#
_cell.length_a   1.000
_cell.length_b   1.000
_cell.length_c   1.000
_cell.angle_alpha   90.00
_cell.angle_beta   90.00
_cell.angle_gamma   90.00
#
_symmetry.space_group_name_H-M   'P 1'
#
loop_
_entity.id
_entity.type
_entity.pdbx_description
1 polymer ?
#
loop_
_entity_poly.entity_id
_entity_poly.type
_entity_poly.pdbx_seq_one_letter_code
_entity_poly.pdbx_strand_id
1 'polypeptide(L)'
;MTFISVFLGRTFHYLDGILPFSLGENDLPLDDLAAVVLLVYFGATTLLDAVAMEGSKAEEEQQEAELAVAGLGAGSKGATTYNIALATFGLVFLAEWGDKSFFSTIALSAASSPIGVVSGSVVGHGIATLLAVLGGSFLSSYISEKVTAYIGGTLFLVFAGITLYEILN
;
A
#
# COMPACT_ATOMS: atom_id res chain seq x y z
N MET A 1 -6.39 2.51 5.76
CA MET A 1 -6.45 1.81 4.43
C MET A 1 -7.31 0.54 4.42
N THR A 2 -7.19 -0.35 5.41
CA THR A 2 -7.85 -1.67 5.38
C THR A 2 -9.38 -1.61 5.42
N PHE A 3 -9.98 -0.61 6.08
CA PHE A 3 -11.44 -0.47 6.08
C PHE A 3 -11.98 -0.12 4.69
N ILE A 4 -11.31 0.78 3.97
CA ILE A 4 -11.70 1.18 2.63
C ILE A 4 -11.51 0.02 1.66
N SER A 5 -10.38 -0.70 1.72
CA SER A 5 -10.16 -1.85 0.84
C SER A 5 -11.14 -3.00 1.10
N VAL A 6 -11.44 -3.30 2.37
CA VAL A 6 -12.43 -4.32 2.73
C VAL A 6 -13.85 -3.87 2.35
N PHE A 7 -14.20 -2.61 2.58
CA PHE A 7 -15.50 -2.07 2.19
C PHE A 7 -15.69 -2.07 0.68
N LEU A 8 -14.66 -1.66 -0.08
CA LEU A 8 -14.66 -1.70 -1.54
C LEU A 8 -14.82 -3.14 -2.05
N GLY A 9 -14.05 -4.09 -1.49
CA GLY A 9 -14.17 -5.51 -1.84
C GLY A 9 -15.54 -6.10 -1.51
N ARG A 10 -16.08 -5.79 -0.33
CA ARG A 10 -17.45 -6.20 0.07
C ARG A 10 -18.53 -5.59 -0.82
N THR A 11 -18.33 -4.34 -1.25
CA THR A 11 -19.26 -3.67 -2.16
C THR A 11 -19.21 -4.31 -3.54
N PHE A 12 -18.03 -4.65 -4.06
CA PHE A 12 -17.88 -5.38 -5.32
C PHE A 12 -18.57 -6.75 -5.29
N HIS A 13 -18.32 -7.54 -4.24
CA HIS A 13 -18.99 -8.84 -4.05
C HIS A 13 -20.52 -8.69 -3.88
N TYR A 14 -21.00 -7.60 -3.25
CA TYR A 14 -22.43 -7.32 -3.15
C TYR A 14 -23.05 -6.91 -4.49
N LEU A 15 -22.31 -6.16 -5.31
CA LEU A 15 -22.73 -5.80 -6.67
C LEU A 15 -22.81 -7.03 -7.57
N ASP A 16 -21.93 -8.02 -7.38
CA ASP A 16 -21.98 -9.28 -8.11
C ASP A 16 -23.28 -10.06 -7.82
N GLY A 17 -23.74 -10.06 -6.56
CA GLY A 17 -25.04 -10.62 -6.18
C GLY A 17 -26.27 -9.86 -6.70
N ILE A 18 -26.10 -8.67 -7.29
CA ILE A 18 -27.19 -7.83 -7.84
C ILE A 18 -27.15 -7.79 -9.37
N LEU A 19 -25.98 -7.89 -9.98
CA LEU A 19 -25.81 -7.79 -11.42
C LEU A 19 -26.01 -9.14 -12.10
N PRO A 20 -27.04 -9.30 -12.96
CA PRO A 20 -27.31 -10.55 -13.63
C PRO A 20 -26.45 -10.66 -14.90
N PHE A 21 -25.13 -10.63 -14.77
CA PHE A 21 -24.24 -10.94 -15.90
C PHE A 21 -24.13 -12.46 -16.07
N SER A 22 -25.23 -13.07 -16.50
CA SER A 22 -25.28 -14.48 -16.93
C SER A 22 -24.77 -14.59 -18.37
N LEU A 23 -23.64 -15.27 -18.56
CA LEU A 23 -23.25 -15.89 -19.84
C LEU A 23 -23.50 -17.40 -19.72
N GLY A 24 -24.78 -17.80 -19.71
CA GLY A 24 -25.21 -19.21 -19.64
C GLY A 24 -25.66 -19.65 -18.23
N GLU A 25 -25.61 -20.96 -17.97
CA GLU A 25 -26.13 -21.62 -16.76
C GLU A 25 -25.26 -21.46 -15.48
N ASN A 26 -24.11 -20.78 -15.56
CA ASN A 26 -23.23 -20.54 -14.40
C ASN A 26 -23.21 -19.04 -14.07
N ASP A 27 -23.45 -18.70 -12.80
CA ASP A 27 -23.17 -17.36 -12.26
C ASP A 27 -21.67 -17.07 -12.45
N LEU A 28 -21.33 -16.00 -13.15
CA LEU A 28 -19.94 -15.58 -13.34
C LEU A 28 -19.48 -14.83 -12.08
N PRO A 29 -18.42 -15.28 -11.39
CA PRO A 29 -17.86 -14.54 -10.25
C PRO A 29 -17.06 -13.34 -10.77
N LEU A 30 -17.74 -12.21 -10.98
CA LEU A 30 -17.14 -11.02 -11.61
C LEU A 30 -16.07 -10.40 -10.70
N ASP A 31 -16.23 -10.51 -9.39
CA ASP A 31 -15.27 -10.01 -8.43
C ASP A 31 -13.95 -10.79 -8.49
N ASP A 32 -14.01 -12.13 -8.54
CA ASP A 32 -12.83 -12.99 -8.71
C ASP A 32 -12.19 -12.82 -10.09
N LEU A 33 -12.99 -12.69 -11.15
CA LEU A 33 -12.46 -12.40 -12.49
C LEU A 33 -11.77 -11.04 -12.54
N ALA A 34 -12.36 -10.01 -11.94
CA ALA A 34 -11.74 -8.68 -11.84
C ALA A 34 -10.43 -8.74 -11.03
N ALA A 35 -10.40 -9.52 -9.95
CA ALA A 35 -9.19 -9.76 -9.17
C ALA A 35 -8.11 -10.43 -10.03
N VAL A 36 -8.44 -11.49 -10.78
CA VAL A 36 -7.49 -12.15 -11.70
C VAL A 36 -6.96 -11.16 -12.74
N VAL A 37 -7.82 -10.38 -13.38
CA VAL A 37 -7.40 -9.39 -14.39
C VAL A 37 -6.45 -8.36 -13.79
N LEU A 38 -6.77 -7.83 -12.60
CA LEU A 38 -5.91 -6.86 -11.92
C LEU A 38 -4.57 -7.48 -11.50
N LEU A 39 -4.58 -8.69 -10.93
CA LEU A 39 -3.36 -9.39 -10.51
C LEU A 39 -2.46 -9.74 -11.71
N VAL A 40 -3.04 -10.18 -12.83
CA VAL A 40 -2.29 -10.40 -14.09
C VAL A 40 -1.72 -9.10 -14.62
N TYR A 41 -2.53 -8.04 -14.66
CA TYR A 41 -2.09 -6.72 -15.12
C TYR A 41 -0.91 -6.21 -14.28
N PHE A 42 -1.08 -6.10 -12.96
CA PHE A 42 -0.02 -5.64 -12.07
C PHE A 42 1.21 -6.57 -12.11
N GLY A 43 1.02 -7.89 -12.11
CA GLY A 43 2.11 -8.85 -12.19
C GLY A 43 2.93 -8.69 -13.46
N ALA A 44 2.26 -8.62 -14.62
CA ALA A 44 2.93 -8.45 -15.91
C ALA A 44 3.61 -7.08 -16.03
N THR A 45 2.94 -5.99 -15.65
CA THR A 45 3.54 -4.64 -15.72
C THR A 45 4.76 -4.54 -14.81
N THR A 46 4.67 -5.01 -13.56
CA THR A 46 5.80 -4.96 -12.63
C THR A 46 6.99 -5.81 -13.12
N LEU A 47 6.76 -6.95 -13.77
CA LEU A 47 7.84 -7.74 -14.37
C LEU A 47 8.45 -7.07 -15.60
N LEU A 48 7.62 -6.47 -16.46
CA LEU A 48 8.11 -5.70 -17.61
C LEU A 48 8.92 -4.48 -17.16
N ASP A 49 8.49 -3.82 -16.09
CA ASP A 49 9.23 -2.73 -15.46
C ASP A 49 10.55 -3.23 -14.87
N ALA A 50 10.57 -4.37 -14.19
CA ALA A 50 11.79 -4.99 -13.67
C ALA A 50 12.84 -5.28 -14.77
N VAL A 51 12.38 -5.71 -15.95
CA VAL A 51 13.24 -5.92 -17.13
C VAL A 51 13.70 -4.59 -17.72
N ALA A 52 12.80 -3.60 -17.80
CA ALA A 52 13.05 -2.27 -18.36
C ALA A 52 13.83 -1.33 -17.43
N MET A 53 14.13 -1.74 -16.19
CA MET A 53 14.97 -0.99 -15.24
C MET A 53 16.44 -0.93 -15.73
N GLU A 54 16.71 -0.31 -16.87
CA GLU A 54 18.06 0.15 -17.26
C GLU A 54 18.28 1.56 -16.72
N GLY A 55 18.62 1.70 -15.43
CA GLY A 55 19.13 2.95 -14.80
C GLY A 55 18.21 4.18 -14.74
N SER A 56 17.45 4.49 -15.80
CA SER A 56 16.66 5.71 -16.01
C SER A 56 15.33 5.69 -15.24
N LYS A 57 14.62 4.55 -15.23
CA LYS A 57 13.28 4.47 -14.61
C LYS A 57 13.27 4.71 -13.10
N ALA A 58 14.27 4.19 -12.38
CA ALA A 58 14.37 4.40 -10.94
C ALA A 58 14.66 5.87 -10.60
N GLU A 59 15.51 6.53 -11.39
CA GLU A 59 15.79 7.97 -11.24
C GLU A 59 14.56 8.83 -11.58
N GLU A 60 13.77 8.43 -12.58
CA GLU A 60 12.50 9.08 -12.96
C GLU A 60 11.44 8.93 -11.85
N GLU A 61 11.23 7.72 -11.31
CA GLU A 61 10.30 7.48 -10.20
C GLU A 61 10.73 8.25 -8.94
N GLN A 62 12.03 8.27 -8.64
CA GLN A 62 12.57 9.04 -7.54
C GLN A 62 12.36 10.55 -7.74
N GLN A 63 12.57 11.06 -8.96
CA GLN A 63 12.29 12.47 -9.28
C GLN A 63 10.80 12.80 -9.18
N GLU A 64 9.91 11.91 -9.64
CA GLU A 64 8.46 12.13 -9.52
C GLU A 64 8.01 12.18 -8.05
N ALA A 65 8.52 11.26 -7.23
CA ALA A 65 8.29 11.27 -5.78
C ALA A 65 8.86 12.54 -5.13
N GLU A 66 10.07 12.96 -5.50
CA GLU A 66 10.69 14.20 -5.01
C GLU A 66 9.90 15.43 -5.45
N LEU A 67 9.38 15.46 -6.67
CA LEU A 67 8.51 16.53 -7.19
C LEU A 67 7.15 16.58 -6.47
N ALA A 68 6.54 15.43 -6.18
CA ALA A 68 5.31 15.35 -5.41
C ALA A 68 5.51 15.91 -3.98
N VAL A 69 6.63 15.56 -3.35
CA VAL A 69 7.04 16.08 -2.03
C VAL A 69 7.46 17.55 -2.11
N ALA A 70 8.04 18.00 -3.23
CA ALA A 70 8.34 19.41 -3.52
C ALA A 70 7.07 20.26 -3.64
N GLY A 71 6.01 19.73 -4.26
CA GLY A 71 4.69 20.36 -4.31
C GLY A 71 4.09 20.61 -2.93
N LEU A 72 4.49 19.81 -1.93
CA LEU A 72 4.11 19.98 -0.51
C LEU A 72 5.09 20.90 0.26
N GLY A 73 6.05 21.52 -0.41
CA GLY A 73 7.03 22.47 0.18
C GLY A 73 8.29 21.82 0.77
N ALA A 74 8.46 20.50 0.62
CA ALA A 74 9.54 19.73 1.25
C ALA A 74 10.70 19.31 0.31
N GLY A 75 10.49 19.32 -1.01
CA GLY A 75 11.48 18.88 -2.03
C GLY A 75 12.22 19.99 -2.79
N SER A 76 12.26 21.23 -2.29
CA SER A 76 13.09 22.28 -2.92
C SER A 76 14.56 22.16 -2.49
N LYS A 77 15.51 22.40 -3.40
CA LYS A 77 16.93 22.66 -3.08
C LYS A 77 17.02 23.93 -2.21
N GLY A 78 16.82 23.77 -0.90
CA GLY A 78 16.67 24.86 0.07
C GLY A 78 15.56 24.64 1.11
N ALA A 79 14.81 23.53 1.02
CA ALA A 79 13.82 23.17 2.04
C ALA A 79 14.51 22.98 3.39
N THR A 80 14.12 23.82 4.36
CA THR A 80 14.60 23.70 5.73
C THR A 80 14.05 22.40 6.32
N THR A 81 14.79 21.73 7.21
CA THR A 81 14.36 20.51 7.92
C THR A 81 12.93 20.62 8.48
N TYR A 82 12.53 21.83 8.88
CA TYR A 82 11.18 22.15 9.32
C TYR A 82 10.09 21.90 8.26
N ASN A 83 10.31 22.29 7.01
CA ASN A 83 9.34 22.09 5.92
C ASN A 83 9.17 20.62 5.59
N ILE A 84 10.28 19.86 5.59
CA ILE A 84 10.26 18.41 5.40
C ILE A 84 9.48 17.75 6.54
N ALA A 85 9.75 18.13 7.78
CA ALA A 85 9.02 17.60 8.93
C ALA A 85 7.52 17.90 8.85
N LEU A 86 7.13 19.11 8.44
CA LEU A 86 5.72 19.52 8.34
C LEU A 86 4.99 18.80 7.20
N ALA A 87 5.62 18.64 6.03
CA ALA A 87 5.05 17.92 4.91
C ALA A 87 4.89 16.42 5.23
N THR A 88 5.94 15.78 5.78
CA THR A 88 5.88 14.38 6.20
C THR A 88 4.85 14.19 7.31
N PHE A 89 4.79 15.10 8.28
CA PHE A 89 3.75 15.07 9.31
C PHE A 89 2.36 15.15 8.69
N GLY A 90 2.11 16.10 7.79
CA GLY A 90 0.81 16.25 7.12
C GLY A 90 0.41 15.03 6.31
N LEU A 91 1.35 14.46 5.56
CA LEU A 91 1.12 13.27 4.74
C LEU A 91 0.80 12.05 5.61
N VAL A 92 1.63 11.77 6.62
CA VAL A 92 1.41 10.64 7.55
C VAL A 92 0.16 10.83 8.38
N PHE A 93 -0.10 12.04 8.87
CA PHE A 93 -1.29 12.38 9.64
C PHE A 93 -2.56 12.13 8.83
N LEU A 94 -2.63 12.60 7.58
CA LEU A 94 -3.78 12.34 6.71
C LEU A 94 -3.92 10.86 6.35
N ALA A 95 -2.80 10.15 6.17
CA ALA A 95 -2.79 8.71 5.86
C ALA A 95 -3.28 7.85 7.04
N GLU A 96 -2.94 8.23 8.27
CA GLU A 96 -3.33 7.53 9.51
C GLU A 96 -4.65 8.07 10.10
N TRP A 97 -5.21 9.14 9.53
CA TRP A 97 -6.45 9.73 10.01
C TRP A 97 -7.61 8.74 9.84
N GLY A 98 -8.15 8.28 10.96
CA GLY A 98 -9.25 7.31 10.96
C GLY A 98 -8.83 5.88 10.62
N ASP A 99 -7.54 5.53 10.72
CA ASP A 99 -7.13 4.13 10.65
C ASP A 99 -7.46 3.35 11.95
N LYS A 100 -7.26 2.03 11.93
CA LYS A 100 -7.61 1.15 13.06
C LYS A 100 -6.80 1.51 14.31
N SER A 101 -5.55 1.90 14.13
CA SER A 101 -4.65 2.39 15.19
C SER A 101 -5.24 3.61 15.91
N PHE A 102 -5.87 4.52 15.17
CA PHE A 102 -6.52 5.71 15.70
C PHE A 102 -7.73 5.37 16.58
N PHE A 103 -8.66 4.54 16.07
CA PHE A 103 -9.82 4.10 16.86
C PHE A 103 -9.42 3.27 18.09
N SER A 104 -8.39 2.42 17.96
CA SER A 104 -7.84 1.65 19.08
C SER A 104 -7.31 2.58 20.18
N THR A 105 -6.64 3.68 19.80
CA THR A 105 -6.10 4.65 20.75
C THR A 105 -7.23 5.41 21.47
N ILE A 106 -8.30 5.78 20.76
CA ILE A 106 -9.49 6.38 21.37
C ILE A 106 -10.11 5.41 22.38
N ALA A 107 -10.38 4.17 21.98
CA ALA A 107 -10.98 3.17 22.85
C ALA A 107 -10.13 2.90 24.10
N LEU A 108 -8.81 2.77 23.94
CA LEU A 108 -7.90 2.52 25.05
C LEU A 108 -7.76 3.75 25.97
N SER A 109 -7.73 4.97 25.43
CA SER A 109 -7.71 6.19 26.25
C SER A 109 -8.99 6.42 27.05
N ALA A 110 -10.14 5.91 26.57
CA ALA A 110 -11.40 5.93 27.32
C ALA A 110 -11.45 4.87 28.43
N ALA A 111 -10.77 3.73 28.23
CA ALA A 111 -10.77 2.59 29.18
C ALA A 111 -9.59 2.61 30.18
N SER A 112 -8.53 3.36 29.92
CA SER A 112 -7.26 3.35 30.68
C SER A 112 -6.72 4.77 30.90
N SER A 113 -5.59 4.92 31.60
CA SER A 113 -5.04 6.24 31.89
C SER A 113 -4.63 6.98 30.60
N PRO A 114 -5.17 8.18 30.31
CA PRO A 114 -4.88 8.86 29.04
C PRO A 114 -3.39 9.17 28.86
N ILE A 115 -2.69 9.54 29.93
CA ILE A 115 -1.25 9.84 29.91
C ILE A 115 -0.42 8.58 29.60
N GLY A 116 -0.82 7.42 30.14
CA GLY A 116 -0.16 6.15 29.87
C GLY A 116 -0.36 5.71 28.42
N VAL A 117 -1.57 5.91 27.89
CA VAL A 117 -1.89 5.59 26.49
C VAL A 117 -1.11 6.49 25.54
N VAL A 118 -1.08 7.81 25.77
CA VAL A 118 -0.33 8.75 24.93
C VAL A 118 1.17 8.43 24.93
N SER A 119 1.77 8.23 26.11
CA SER A 119 3.21 7.94 26.19
C SER A 119 3.55 6.58 25.57
N GLY A 120 2.74 5.54 25.85
CA GLY A 120 2.92 4.22 25.26
C GLY A 120 2.73 4.20 23.74
N SER A 121 1.71 4.88 23.22
CA SER A 121 1.42 4.92 21.78
C SER A 121 2.52 5.67 21.02
N VAL A 122 3.00 6.80 21.54
CA VAL A 122 4.10 7.57 20.93
C VAL A 122 5.38 6.76 20.91
N VAL A 123 5.75 6.13 22.03
CA VAL A 123 6.98 5.32 22.11
C VAL A 123 6.88 4.08 21.22
N GLY A 124 5.77 3.34 21.31
CA GLY A 124 5.55 2.14 20.50
C GLY A 124 5.55 2.42 19.01
N HIS A 125 4.82 3.45 18.58
CA HIS A 125 4.80 3.86 17.17
C HIS A 125 6.17 4.38 16.73
N GLY A 126 6.85 5.16 17.56
CA GLY A 126 8.21 5.64 17.28
C GLY A 126 9.20 4.49 17.06
N ILE A 127 9.16 3.44 17.89
CA ILE A 127 10.01 2.25 17.73
C ILE A 127 9.65 1.51 16.44
N ALA A 128 8.36 1.31 16.15
CA ALA A 128 7.92 0.63 14.93
C ALA A 128 8.41 1.37 13.67
N THR A 129 8.25 2.69 13.63
CA THR A 129 8.72 3.53 12.52
C THR A 129 10.24 3.54 12.41
N LEU A 130 10.96 3.61 13.54
CA LEU A 130 12.43 3.54 13.54
C LEU A 130 12.92 2.21 12.95
N LEU A 131 12.31 1.09 13.37
CA LEU A 131 12.64 -0.23 12.84
C LEU A 131 12.31 -0.35 11.35
N ALA A 132 11.18 0.21 10.91
CA ALA A 132 10.81 0.21 9.50
C ALA A 132 11.80 1.01 8.64
N VAL A 133 12.22 2.19 9.09
CA VAL A 133 13.18 3.05 8.36
C VAL A 133 14.59 2.44 8.35
N LEU A 134 15.09 2.00 9.50
CA LEU A 134 16.42 1.39 9.60
C LEU A 134 16.47 0.05 8.86
N GLY A 135 15.43 -0.78 9.04
CA GLY A 135 15.30 -2.06 8.35
C GLY A 135 15.19 -1.88 6.84
N GLY A 136 14.36 -0.93 6.37
CA GLY A 136 14.22 -0.61 4.96
C GLY A 136 15.52 -0.07 4.34
N SER A 137 16.21 0.86 5.02
CA SER A 137 17.49 1.42 4.57
C SER A 137 18.58 0.34 4.48
N PHE A 138 18.66 -0.53 5.49
CA PHE A 138 19.56 -1.66 5.47
C PHE A 138 19.21 -2.61 4.32
N LEU A 139 17.95 -3.04 4.20
CA LEU A 139 17.52 -3.98 3.16
C LEU A 139 17.74 -3.43 1.75
N SER A 140 17.48 -2.14 1.52
CA SER A 140 17.72 -1.44 0.25
C SER A 140 19.20 -1.42 -0.14
N SER A 141 20.12 -1.57 0.81
CA SER A 141 21.55 -1.66 0.52
C SER A 141 21.98 -3.05 0.04
N TYR A 142 21.19 -4.09 0.31
CA TYR A 142 21.50 -5.49 -0.08
C TYR A 142 20.62 -6.01 -1.21
N ILE A 143 19.38 -5.53 -1.34
CA ILE A 143 18.42 -5.97 -2.35
C ILE A 143 18.28 -4.87 -3.40
N SER A 144 18.59 -5.19 -4.66
CA SER A 144 18.34 -4.30 -5.79
C SER A 144 16.83 -4.17 -6.04
N GLU A 145 16.37 -2.98 -6.38
CA GLU A 145 14.97 -2.72 -6.77
C GLU A 145 14.46 -3.69 -7.83
N LYS A 146 15.32 -4.09 -8.77
CA LYS A 146 14.99 -5.11 -9.77
C LYS A 146 14.55 -6.43 -9.14
N VAL A 147 15.27 -6.89 -8.10
CA VAL A 147 14.97 -8.14 -7.41
C VAL A 147 13.62 -8.03 -6.69
N THR A 148 13.36 -6.90 -6.03
CA THR A 148 12.07 -6.63 -5.38
C THR A 148 10.93 -6.62 -6.39
N ALA A 149 11.12 -5.99 -7.56
CA ALA A 149 10.13 -5.96 -8.63
C ALA A 149 9.89 -7.36 -9.24
N TYR A 150 10.95 -8.15 -9.46
CA TYR A 150 10.80 -9.54 -9.91
C TYR A 150 9.99 -10.39 -8.93
N ILE A 151 10.28 -10.27 -7.62
CA ILE A 151 9.58 -11.01 -6.57
C ILE A 151 8.11 -10.56 -6.51
N GLY A 152 7.86 -9.25 -6.47
CA GLY A 152 6.50 -8.70 -6.39
C GLY A 152 5.65 -9.07 -7.61
N GLY A 153 6.19 -8.87 -8.83
CA GLY A 153 5.50 -9.24 -10.06
C GLY A 153 5.20 -10.73 -10.17
N THR A 154 6.14 -11.59 -9.75
CA THR A 154 5.93 -13.04 -9.70
C THR A 154 4.84 -13.42 -8.71
N LEU A 155 4.84 -12.81 -7.51
CA LEU A 155 3.81 -13.08 -6.50
C LEU A 155 2.41 -12.70 -6.99
N PHE A 156 2.26 -11.57 -7.68
CA PHE A 156 0.97 -11.20 -8.28
C PHE A 156 0.47 -12.24 -9.28
N LEU A 157 1.36 -12.77 -10.15
CA LEU A 157 0.98 -13.83 -11.10
C LEU A 157 0.64 -15.15 -10.41
N VAL A 158 1.34 -15.50 -9.32
CA VAL A 158 1.02 -16.69 -8.53
C VAL A 158 -0.37 -16.56 -7.91
N PHE A 159 -0.70 -15.41 -7.30
CA PHE A 159 -2.04 -15.18 -6.77
C PHE A 159 -3.10 -15.18 -7.86
N ALA A 160 -2.83 -14.60 -9.04
CA ALA A 160 -3.75 -14.69 -10.18
C ALA A 160 -4.04 -16.14 -10.58
N GLY A 161 -3.00 -16.99 -10.63
CA GLY A 161 -3.15 -18.41 -10.94
C GLY A 161 -3.94 -19.17 -9.88
N ILE A 162 -3.73 -18.88 -8.60
CA ILE A 162 -4.50 -19.47 -7.49
C ILE A 162 -5.98 -19.08 -7.58
N THR A 163 -6.28 -17.79 -7.73
CA THR A 163 -7.66 -17.30 -7.86
C THR A 163 -8.34 -17.88 -9.11
N LEU A 164 -7.63 -17.96 -10.24
CA LEU A 164 -8.17 -18.58 -11.45
C LEU A 164 -8.47 -20.07 -11.25
N TYR A 165 -7.61 -20.81 -10.54
CA TYR A 165 -7.85 -22.21 -10.23
C TYR A 165 -9.10 -22.38 -9.36
N GLU A 166 -9.31 -21.50 -8.37
CA GLU A 166 -10.49 -21.50 -7.50
C GLU A 166 -11.80 -21.21 -8.28
N ILE A 167 -11.76 -20.34 -9.30
CA ILE A 167 -12.91 -20.11 -10.19
C ILE A 167 -13.24 -21.35 -11.03
N LEU A 168 -12.23 -22.10 -11.47
CA LEU A 168 -12.38 -23.21 -12.42
C LEU A 168 -12.77 -24.55 -11.75
N ASN A 169 -12.60 -24.69 -10.44
CA ASN A 169 -12.78 -25.95 -9.72
C ASN A 169 -13.77 -25.82 -8.55
#